data_AF-A0A9E1W4Y0-F1
#
_entry.id   AF-A0A9E1W4Y0-F1
#
_cell.length_a   1.000
_cell.length_b   1.000
_cell.length_c   1.000
_cell.angle_alpha   90.00
_cell.angle_beta   90.00
_cell.angle_gamma   90.00
#
_symmetry.space_group_name_H-M   'P 1'
#
loop_
_entity.id
_entity.type
_entity.pdbx_description
1 polymer ?
#
loop_
_entity_poly.entity_id
_entity_poly.type
_entity_poly.pdbx_seq_one_letter_code
_entity_poly.pdbx_strand_id
1 'polypeptide(L)'
;MPTRLEVFADISCPFTHVGLKRVVHELAASDGQVDIVVRAWPLEWVNGAPLEAAAVSAKIAALKKQLATNVFANFSEDTWPTTTIPALNLAAAAFDVDHPTGLATSLALRDALFEQGRNL
;
A
#
# COMPACT_ATOMS: atom_id res chain seq x y z
N MET A 1 17.23 8.55 19.06
CA MET A 1 16.05 8.69 18.17
C MET A 1 15.98 7.42 17.34
N PRO A 2 14.82 6.75 17.25
CA PRO A 2 14.67 5.61 16.35
C PRO A 2 15.02 6.04 14.92
N THR A 3 15.68 5.17 14.18
CA THR A 3 15.95 5.40 12.75
C THR A 3 14.61 5.42 12.03
N ARG A 4 14.40 6.37 11.12
CA ARG A 4 13.14 6.49 10.38
C ARG A 4 13.34 6.12 8.92
N LEU A 5 12.44 5.30 8.39
CA LEU A 5 12.28 5.04 6.97
C LEU A 5 10.99 5.68 6.48
N GLU A 6 11.10 6.72 5.66
CA GLU A 6 9.93 7.33 5.01
C GLU A 6 9.68 6.69 3.65
N VAL A 7 8.44 6.27 3.41
CA VAL A 7 8.01 5.65 2.15
C VAL A 7 6.90 6.48 1.55
N PHE A 8 7.15 7.12 0.41
CA PHE A 8 6.13 7.86 -0.34
C PHE A 8 5.38 6.89 -1.22
N ALA A 9 4.05 6.80 -1.04
CA ALA A 9 3.29 5.72 -1.65
C ALA A 9 1.82 6.05 -1.89
N ASP A 10 1.29 5.46 -2.96
CA ASP A 10 -0.15 5.37 -3.23
C ASP A 10 -0.69 4.01 -2.77
N ILE A 11 -1.91 3.96 -2.22
CA ILE A 11 -2.56 2.73 -1.75
C ILE A 11 -2.88 1.77 -2.91
N SER A 12 -3.24 2.29 -4.08
CA SER A 12 -3.55 1.52 -5.29
C SER A 12 -2.34 1.06 -6.10
N CYS A 13 -1.12 1.41 -5.68
CA CYS A 13 0.10 0.95 -6.34
C CYS A 13 0.44 -0.51 -5.94
N PRO A 14 0.40 -1.49 -6.86
CA PRO A 14 0.68 -2.89 -6.52
C PRO A 14 2.17 -3.12 -6.19
N PHE A 15 3.08 -2.32 -6.75
CA PHE A 15 4.51 -2.40 -6.44
C PHE A 15 4.77 -2.04 -4.98
N THR A 16 4.14 -0.96 -4.49
CA THR A 16 4.34 -0.54 -3.11
C THR A 16 3.62 -1.45 -2.11
N HIS A 17 2.51 -2.09 -2.50
CA HIS A 17 1.91 -3.16 -1.68
C HIS A 17 2.90 -4.31 -1.42
N VAL A 18 3.53 -4.84 -2.47
CA VAL A 18 4.55 -5.90 -2.34
C VAL A 18 5.79 -5.38 -1.61
N GLY A 19 6.27 -4.19 -1.98
CA GLY A 19 7.46 -3.58 -1.39
C GLY A 19 7.33 -3.35 0.11
N LEU A 20 6.21 -2.77 0.57
CA LEU A 20 5.96 -2.53 1.99
C LEU A 20 5.83 -3.84 2.77
N LYS A 21 5.13 -4.85 2.25
CA LYS A 21 5.07 -6.18 2.90
C LYS A 21 6.48 -6.75 3.13
N ARG A 22 7.37 -6.63 2.15
CA ARG A 22 8.78 -7.07 2.28
C ARG A 22 9.55 -6.24 3.29
N VAL A 23 9.50 -4.91 3.20
CA VAL A 23 10.21 -4.01 4.14
C VAL A 23 9.79 -4.26 5.58
N VAL A 24 8.48 -4.39 5.83
CA VAL A 24 7.94 -4.70 7.18
C VAL A 24 8.43 -6.06 7.66
N HIS A 25 8.43 -7.08 6.80
CA HIS A 25 8.94 -8.41 7.15
C HIS A 25 10.42 -8.39 7.52
N GLU A 26 11.27 -7.76 6.71
CA GLU A 26 12.71 -7.67 6.96
C GLU A 26 13.02 -6.89 8.24
N LEU A 27 12.33 -5.76 8.47
CA LEU A 27 12.57 -4.93 9.66
C LEU A 27 12.03 -5.59 10.94
N ALA A 28 10.96 -6.38 10.86
CA ALA A 28 10.49 -7.17 12.01
C ALA A 28 11.52 -8.22 12.47
N ALA A 29 12.42 -8.65 11.58
CA ALA A 29 13.52 -9.57 11.91
C ALA A 29 14.80 -8.85 12.36
N SER A 30 14.83 -7.51 12.34
CA SER A 30 16.01 -6.72 12.69
C SER A 30 16.04 -6.37 14.19
N ASP A 31 17.23 -6.33 14.79
CA ASP A 31 17.42 -5.97 16.20
C ASP A 31 17.25 -4.44 16.48
N GLY A 32 17.04 -3.64 15.44
CA GLY A 32 16.93 -2.18 15.53
C GLY A 32 15.48 -1.70 15.52
N GLN A 33 15.17 -0.69 16.33
CA GLN A 33 13.89 0.03 16.22
C GLN A 33 13.93 1.00 15.04
N VAL A 34 13.27 0.61 13.94
CA VAL A 34 13.04 1.47 12.77
C VAL A 34 11.56 1.83 12.66
N ASP A 35 11.25 3.12 12.71
CA ASP A 35 9.90 3.62 12.44
C ASP A 35 9.68 3.71 10.93
N ILE A 36 8.72 2.96 10.42
CA ILE A 36 8.28 3.06 9.01
C ILE A 36 7.13 4.07 8.94
N VAL A 37 7.34 5.16 8.22
CA VAL A 37 6.33 6.22 8.03
C VAL A 37 5.94 6.27 6.56
N VAL A 38 4.68 5.91 6.27
CA VAL A 38 4.15 5.94 4.90
C VAL A 38 3.54 7.31 4.64
N ARG A 39 4.14 8.08 3.75
CA ARG A 39 3.65 9.39 3.31
C ARG A 39 2.74 9.20 2.10
N ALA A 40 1.55 9.78 2.14
CA ALA A 40 0.63 9.75 1.01
C ALA A 40 1.28 10.39 -0.23
N TRP A 41 1.29 9.66 -1.33
CA TRP A 41 1.71 10.15 -2.65
C TRP A 41 0.63 9.79 -3.67
N PRO A 42 -0.44 10.60 -3.78
CA PRO A 42 -1.61 10.25 -4.59
C PRO A 42 -1.26 10.24 -6.08
N LEU A 43 -1.17 9.06 -6.69
CA LEU A 43 -0.92 8.92 -8.11
C LEU A 43 -2.09 9.47 -8.94
N GLU A 44 -3.30 9.48 -8.38
CA GLU A 44 -4.45 10.15 -8.98
C GLU A 44 -4.16 11.62 -9.30
N TRP A 45 -3.55 12.34 -8.37
CA TRP A 45 -3.18 13.75 -8.58
C TRP A 45 -2.00 13.92 -9.54
N VAL A 46 -1.02 13.03 -9.46
CA VAL A 46 0.15 13.04 -10.36
C VAL A 46 -0.26 12.79 -11.81
N ASN A 47 -1.18 11.85 -12.03
CA ASN A 47 -1.62 11.45 -13.36
C ASN A 47 -2.81 12.30 -13.88
N GLY A 48 -3.50 13.02 -13.00
CA GLY A 48 -4.76 13.70 -13.29
C GLY A 48 -5.98 12.75 -13.40
N ALA A 49 -5.80 11.46 -13.10
CA ALA A 49 -6.84 10.44 -13.10
C ALA A 49 -6.44 9.25 -12.20
N PRO A 50 -7.41 8.52 -11.62
CA PRO A 50 -7.16 7.31 -10.84
C PRO A 50 -6.40 6.24 -11.64
N LEU A 51 -5.75 5.30 -10.95
CA LEU A 51 -5.18 4.15 -11.64
C LEU A 51 -6.28 3.23 -12.15
N GLU A 52 -6.24 2.89 -13.43
CA GLU A 52 -7.17 1.96 -14.06
C GLU A 52 -6.97 0.52 -13.58
N ALA A 53 -8.08 -0.18 -13.28
CA ALA A 53 -8.08 -1.54 -12.76
C ALA A 53 -7.31 -2.51 -13.67
N ALA A 54 -7.57 -2.47 -14.99
CA ALA A 54 -6.90 -3.30 -15.99
C ALA A 54 -5.38 -3.05 -16.05
N ALA A 55 -4.96 -1.79 -15.90
CA ALA A 55 -3.53 -1.44 -15.88
C ALA A 55 -2.85 -1.96 -14.61
N VAL A 56 -3.55 -1.96 -13.47
CA VAL A 56 -3.06 -2.56 -12.23
C VAL A 56 -3.03 -4.09 -12.31
N SER A 57 -4.05 -4.70 -12.89
CA SER A 57 -4.14 -6.15 -13.15
C SER A 57 -2.94 -6.67 -13.94
N ALA A 58 -2.56 -5.97 -15.03
CA ALA A 58 -1.38 -6.29 -15.81
C ALA A 58 -0.07 -6.23 -14.98
N LYS A 59 0.06 -5.22 -14.10
CA LYS A 59 1.21 -5.07 -13.19
C LYS A 59 1.23 -6.18 -12.13
N ILE A 60 0.07 -6.56 -11.58
CA ILE A 60 -0.07 -7.67 -10.63
C ILE A 60 0.38 -8.98 -11.29
N ALA A 61 -0.06 -9.27 -12.51
CA ALA A 61 0.36 -10.47 -13.25
C ALA A 61 1.89 -10.52 -13.44
N ALA A 62 2.50 -9.38 -13.79
CA ALA A 62 3.95 -9.26 -13.91
C ALA A 62 4.67 -9.50 -12.57
N LEU A 63 4.17 -8.91 -11.47
CA LEU A 63 4.71 -9.09 -10.12
C LEU A 63 4.61 -10.55 -9.65
N LYS A 64 3.45 -11.19 -9.79
CA LYS A 64 3.25 -12.61 -9.45
C LYS A 64 4.26 -13.49 -10.19
N LYS A 65 4.44 -13.25 -11.50
CA LYS A 65 5.38 -14.00 -12.34
C LYS A 65 6.84 -13.76 -11.94
N GLN A 66 7.27 -12.51 -11.77
CA GLN A 66 8.67 -12.17 -11.55
C GLN A 66 9.15 -12.49 -10.13
N LEU A 67 8.25 -12.42 -9.14
CA LEU A 67 8.59 -12.54 -7.73
C LEU A 67 8.14 -13.87 -7.11
N ALA A 68 7.50 -14.75 -7.89
CA ALA A 68 6.91 -16.01 -7.42
C ALA A 68 6.05 -15.82 -6.14
N THR A 69 5.27 -14.74 -6.10
CA THR A 69 4.48 -14.33 -4.92
C THR A 69 3.00 -14.66 -5.10
N ASN A 70 2.33 -15.04 -4.01
CA ASN A 70 0.88 -15.27 -3.95
C ASN A 70 0.10 -14.10 -3.33
N VAL A 71 0.77 -12.96 -3.10
CA VAL A 71 0.14 -11.67 -2.77
C VAL A 71 -0.88 -11.33 -3.87
N PHE A 72 -1.92 -10.57 -3.55
CA PHE A 72 -3.08 -10.27 -4.40
C PHE A 72 -4.09 -11.43 -4.52
N ALA A 73 -4.52 -12.00 -3.39
CA ALA A 73 -5.39 -13.18 -3.32
C ALA A 73 -6.78 -12.95 -3.91
N ASN A 74 -7.44 -11.85 -3.52
CA ASN A 74 -8.80 -11.51 -3.98
C ASN A 74 -8.86 -10.15 -4.70
N PHE A 75 -7.78 -9.73 -5.35
CA PHE A 75 -7.83 -8.56 -6.23
C PHE A 75 -8.98 -8.72 -7.24
N SER A 76 -9.81 -7.68 -7.37
CA SER A 76 -10.96 -7.67 -8.26
C SER A 76 -11.03 -6.33 -8.99
N GLU A 77 -11.18 -6.41 -10.31
CA GLU A 77 -11.40 -5.22 -11.15
C GLU A 77 -12.82 -4.65 -10.95
N ASP A 78 -13.79 -5.50 -10.60
CA ASP A 78 -15.20 -5.12 -10.43
C ASP A 78 -15.44 -4.23 -9.20
N THR A 79 -14.60 -4.37 -8.17
CA THR A 79 -14.68 -3.59 -6.92
C THR A 79 -13.61 -2.52 -6.83
N TRP A 80 -12.91 -2.25 -7.95
CA TRP A 80 -11.81 -1.30 -7.98
C TRP A 80 -12.31 0.13 -7.69
N PRO A 81 -11.66 0.87 -6.78
CA PRO A 81 -12.11 2.20 -6.39
C PRO A 81 -11.97 3.20 -7.54
N THR A 82 -12.97 4.10 -7.65
CA THR A 82 -12.90 5.24 -8.57
C THR A 82 -12.00 6.37 -8.03
N THR A 83 -11.57 6.30 -6.78
CA THR A 83 -10.59 7.20 -6.16
C THR A 83 -10.01 6.55 -4.91
N THR A 84 -8.75 6.82 -4.57
CA THR A 84 -8.14 6.38 -3.30
C THR A 84 -7.90 7.52 -2.31
N ILE A 85 -8.34 8.74 -2.63
CA ILE A 85 -8.08 9.93 -1.81
C ILE A 85 -8.64 9.80 -0.38
N PRO A 86 -9.88 9.32 -0.15
CA PRO A 86 -10.39 9.12 1.22
C PRO A 86 -9.55 8.14 2.04
N ALA A 87 -9.11 7.03 1.43
CA ALA A 87 -8.26 6.04 2.07
C ALA A 87 -6.86 6.59 2.39
N LEU A 88 -6.28 7.39 1.49
CA LEU A 88 -5.02 8.08 1.72
C LEU A 88 -5.12 9.09 2.87
N ASN A 89 -6.23 9.84 2.96
CA ASN A 89 -6.48 10.75 4.07
C ASN A 89 -6.65 10.00 5.40
N LEU A 90 -7.35 8.87 5.41
CA LEU A 90 -7.47 8.03 6.61
C LEU A 90 -6.11 7.53 7.09
N ALA A 91 -5.26 7.04 6.17
CA ALA A 91 -3.91 6.61 6.50
C ALA A 91 -3.05 7.78 7.05
N ALA A 92 -3.15 8.97 6.45
CA ALA A 92 -2.45 10.15 6.91
C ALA A 92 -2.88 10.55 8.33
N ALA A 93 -4.19 10.60 8.60
CA ALA A 93 -4.72 10.93 9.93
C ALA A 93 -4.32 9.88 10.99
N ALA A 94 -4.16 8.62 10.61
CA ALA A 94 -3.69 7.58 11.52
C ALA A 94 -2.23 7.80 11.97
N PHE A 95 -1.39 8.45 11.15
CA PHE A 95 -0.04 8.85 11.56
C PHE A 95 -0.02 10.04 12.53
N ASP A 96 -1.11 10.80 12.65
CA ASP A 96 -1.25 11.85 13.67
C ASP A 96 -1.51 11.27 15.07
N VAL A 97 -1.94 10.01 15.17
CA VAL A 97 -2.08 9.27 16.44
C VAL A 97 -0.71 8.78 16.90
N ASP A 98 -0.08 7.89 16.13
CA ASP A 98 1.30 7.44 16.29
C ASP A 98 1.79 6.67 15.03
N HIS A 99 3.10 6.41 14.94
CA HIS A 99 3.67 5.68 13.79
C HIS A 99 3.14 4.24 13.66
N PRO A 100 3.04 3.43 14.73
CA PRO A 100 2.49 2.07 14.63
C PRO A 100 1.06 2.02 14.09
N THR A 101 0.19 2.91 14.56
CA THR A 101 -1.20 3.04 14.12
C THR A 101 -1.25 3.46 12.65
N GLY A 102 -0.49 4.48 12.27
CA GLY A 102 -0.39 4.91 10.87
C GLY A 102 0.07 3.80 9.92
N LEU A 103 1.12 3.05 10.30
CA LEU A 103 1.61 1.92 9.51
C LEU A 103 0.57 0.81 9.43
N ALA A 104 -0.04 0.42 10.56
CA ALA A 104 -1.07 -0.62 10.59
C ALA A 104 -2.27 -0.25 9.71
N THR A 105 -2.76 0.99 9.79
CA THR A 105 -3.84 1.48 8.93
C THR A 105 -3.44 1.47 7.45
N SER A 106 -2.24 1.92 7.10
CA SER A 106 -1.77 1.89 5.72
C SER A 106 -1.69 0.47 5.16
N LEU A 107 -1.19 -0.49 5.94
CA LEU A 107 -1.12 -1.90 5.54
C LEU A 107 -2.53 -2.52 5.44
N ALA A 108 -3.43 -2.22 6.39
CA ALA A 108 -4.79 -2.75 6.39
C ALA A 108 -5.61 -2.26 5.19
N LEU A 109 -5.46 -1.00 4.77
CA LEU A 109 -6.13 -0.48 3.57
C LEU A 109 -5.64 -1.17 2.30
N ARG A 110 -4.33 -1.40 2.18
CA ARG A 110 -3.76 -2.13 1.05
C ARG A 110 -4.19 -3.59 1.04
N ASP A 111 -4.27 -4.22 2.22
CA ASP A 111 -4.79 -5.57 2.37
C ASP A 111 -6.26 -5.66 1.95
N ALA A 112 -7.09 -4.72 2.41
CA ALA A 112 -8.49 -4.62 2.02
C ALA A 112 -8.64 -4.50 0.48
N LEU A 113 -7.84 -3.67 -0.18
CA LEU A 113 -7.89 -3.51 -1.63
C LEU A 113 -7.38 -4.75 -2.38
N PHE A 114 -6.16 -5.20 -2.08
CA PHE A 114 -5.46 -6.20 -2.90
C PHE A 114 -5.71 -7.64 -2.47
N GLU A 115 -5.93 -7.89 -1.19
CA GLU A 115 -6.09 -9.24 -0.64
C GLU A 115 -7.54 -9.59 -0.36
N GLN A 116 -8.39 -8.60 -0.09
CA GLN A 116 -9.82 -8.81 0.21
C GLN A 116 -10.74 -8.34 -0.93
N GLY A 117 -10.23 -7.63 -1.94
CA GLY A 117 -11.02 -7.16 -3.08
C GLY A 117 -12.07 -6.12 -2.71
N ARG A 118 -11.80 -5.27 -1.72
CA ARG A 118 -12.73 -4.25 -1.23
C ARG A 118 -12.51 -2.92 -1.93
N ASN A 119 -13.61 -2.23 -2.24
CA ASN A 119 -13.60 -0.81 -2.59
C ASN A 119 -13.33 0.00 -1.30
N LEU A 120 -12.43 0.98 -1.38
CA LEU A 120 -11.92 1.76 -0.25
C LEU A 120 -12.54 3.14 -0.14
#